data_AF-A0A6G8AH15-F1
#
_entry.id   AF-A0A6G8AH15-F1
#
_cell.length_a   1.000
_cell.length_b   1.000
_cell.length_c   1.000
_cell.angle_alpha   90.00
_cell.angle_beta   90.00
_cell.angle_gamma   90.00
#
_symmetry.space_group_name_H-M   'P 1'
#
loop_
_entity.id
_entity.type
_entity.pdbx_description
1 polymer ?
#
loop_
_entity_poly.entity_id
_entity_poly.type
_entity_poly.pdbx_seq_one_letter_code
_entity_poly.pdbx_strand_id
1 'polypeptide(L)'
;MTRARLNIFVEPEHARRLEDLSAHRGVSKSSVIAAALASFLSPDATDQREAATAKRLDRLSRQFERLERDQAILIETVALYLRHYLTVALPVPEQQQEALRAQGRARYAQFIEQLARHIQRGRSLVREIHEENGPLDGDAPVASVAPGGGEGGT
;
A
#
# COMPACT_ATOMS: atom_id res chain seq x y z
N MET A 1 18.43 -48.43 -9.47
CA MET A 1 19.15 -47.14 -9.34
C MET A 1 20.28 -47.31 -8.33
N THR A 2 21.52 -47.44 -8.80
CA THR A 2 22.70 -47.60 -7.94
C THR A 2 22.95 -46.28 -7.21
N ARG A 3 22.94 -46.29 -5.87
CA ARG A 3 23.23 -45.09 -5.07
C ARG A 3 24.73 -44.99 -4.82
N ALA A 4 25.35 -43.91 -5.26
CA ALA A 4 26.75 -43.61 -4.91
C ALA A 4 26.82 -43.07 -3.47
N ARG A 5 27.71 -43.62 -2.65
CA ARG A 5 27.99 -43.08 -1.32
C ARG A 5 29.07 -42.01 -1.45
N LEU A 6 28.75 -40.80 -0.99
CA LEU A 6 29.68 -39.67 -0.93
C LEU A 6 30.02 -39.39 0.53
N ASN A 7 31.32 -39.28 0.84
CA ASN A 7 31.79 -38.75 2.12
C ASN A 7 32.28 -37.32 1.85
N ILE A 8 31.54 -36.32 2.32
CA ILE A 8 31.84 -34.91 2.10
C ILE A 8 31.98 -34.20 3.45
N PHE A 9 32.89 -33.24 3.50
CA PHE A 9 33.00 -32.34 4.64
C PHE A 9 31.94 -31.24 4.51
N VAL A 10 31.21 -31.00 5.58
CA VAL A 10 30.18 -29.96 5.68
C VAL A 10 30.51 -29.14 6.91
N GLU A 11 30.42 -27.83 6.77
CA GLU A 11 30.63 -26.91 7.88
C GLU A 11 29.68 -27.25 9.05
N PRO A 12 30.12 -27.19 10.32
CA PRO A 12 29.31 -27.60 11.46
C PRO A 12 27.95 -26.89 11.54
N GLU A 13 27.88 -25.62 11.14
CA GLU A 13 26.63 -24.86 11.12
C GLU A 13 25.65 -25.41 10.08
N HIS A 14 26.13 -25.70 8.87
CA HIS A 14 25.32 -26.29 7.81
C HIS A 14 24.81 -27.69 8.18
N ALA A 15 25.62 -28.49 8.89
CA ALA A 15 25.20 -29.80 9.38
C ALA A 15 24.03 -29.69 10.39
N ARG A 16 24.08 -28.70 11.30
CA ARG A 16 22.98 -28.41 12.24
C ARG A 16 21.72 -27.98 11.52
N ARG A 17 21.82 -26.98 10.62
CA ARG A 17 20.67 -26.50 9.83
C ARG A 17 20.02 -27.62 9.00
N LEU A 18 20.83 -28.53 8.44
CA LEU A 18 20.34 -29.69 7.71
C LEU A 18 19.60 -30.67 8.62
N GLU A 19 20.10 -30.90 9.83
CA GLU A 19 19.44 -31.73 10.84
C GLU A 19 18.09 -31.15 11.25
N ASP A 20 18.05 -29.87 11.60
CA ASP A 20 16.81 -29.17 11.97
C ASP A 20 15.78 -29.21 10.84
N LEU A 21 16.21 -28.92 9.61
CA LEU A 21 15.34 -28.93 8.43
C LEU A 21 14.80 -30.34 8.15
N SER A 22 15.65 -31.36 8.29
CA SER A 22 15.27 -32.75 8.06
C SER A 22 14.26 -33.24 9.10
N ALA A 23 14.46 -32.87 10.37
CA ALA A 23 13.56 -33.20 11.47
C ALA A 23 12.21 -32.47 11.32
N HIS A 24 12.23 -31.17 11.03
CA HIS A 24 11.01 -30.38 10.83
C HIS A 24 10.17 -30.90 9.65
N ARG A 25 10.82 -31.33 8.56
CA ARG A 25 10.11 -31.82 7.36
C ARG A 25 9.82 -33.33 7.39
N GLY A 26 10.28 -34.06 8.41
CA GLY A 26 10.08 -35.51 8.50
C GLY A 26 10.77 -36.32 7.39
N VAL A 27 11.87 -35.82 6.85
CA VAL A 27 12.61 -36.46 5.73
C VAL A 27 14.06 -36.74 6.11
N SER A 28 14.72 -37.68 5.43
CA SER A 28 16.13 -37.98 5.71
C SER A 28 17.06 -36.87 5.22
N LYS A 29 18.20 -36.66 5.91
CA LYS A 29 19.27 -35.74 5.50
C LYS A 29 19.73 -36.01 4.06
N SER A 30 19.89 -37.28 3.68
CA SER A 30 20.24 -37.69 2.32
C SER A 30 19.17 -37.32 1.29
N SER A 31 17.89 -37.37 1.65
CA SER A 31 16.79 -36.93 0.77
C SER A 31 16.82 -35.42 0.55
N VAL A 32 17.10 -34.65 1.60
CA VAL A 32 17.24 -33.18 1.50
C VAL A 32 18.43 -32.82 0.61
N ILE A 33 19.59 -33.44 0.84
CA ILE A 33 20.80 -33.22 0.03
C ILE A 33 20.54 -33.61 -1.43
N ALA A 34 19.93 -34.76 -1.69
CA ALA A 34 19.63 -35.21 -3.04
C ALA A 34 18.68 -34.24 -3.77
N ALA A 35 17.64 -33.75 -3.09
CA ALA A 35 16.72 -32.76 -3.65
C ALA A 35 17.41 -31.41 -3.92
N ALA A 36 18.24 -30.94 -2.98
CA ALA A 36 19.01 -29.71 -3.16
C ALA A 36 19.99 -29.82 -4.32
N LEU A 37 20.72 -30.94 -4.43
CA LEU A 37 21.67 -31.19 -5.51
C LEU A 37 20.97 -31.32 -6.86
N ALA A 38 19.84 -32.04 -6.93
CA ALA A 38 19.03 -32.13 -8.15
C ALA A 38 18.50 -30.75 -8.59
N SER A 39 18.06 -29.92 -7.64
CA SER A 39 17.65 -28.54 -7.93
C SER A 39 18.83 -27.66 -8.36
N PHE A 40 20.02 -27.85 -7.80
CA PHE A 40 21.20 -27.04 -8.13
C PHE A 40 21.78 -27.40 -9.50
N LEU A 41 21.75 -28.68 -9.87
CA LEU A 41 22.28 -29.17 -11.15
C LEU A 41 21.25 -29.13 -12.28
N SER A 42 20.02 -28.69 -12.03
CA SER A 42 19.00 -28.55 -13.06
C SER A 42 19.28 -27.31 -13.91
N PRO A 43 19.54 -27.46 -15.23
CA PRO A 43 19.81 -26.33 -16.13
C PRO A 43 18.66 -25.30 -16.13
N ASP A 44 17.43 -25.76 -15.93
CA ASP A 44 16.24 -24.92 -16.04
C ASP A 44 15.86 -24.22 -14.72
N ALA A 45 16.39 -24.64 -13.56
CA ALA A 45 15.89 -24.16 -12.28
C ALA A 45 16.21 -22.67 -12.04
N THR A 46 17.38 -22.21 -12.50
CA THR A 46 17.77 -20.79 -12.45
C THR A 46 16.99 -20.01 -13.48
N ASP A 47 16.99 -20.46 -14.75
CA ASP A 47 16.31 -19.81 -15.85
C ASP A 47 14.80 -19.67 -15.63
N GLN A 48 14.14 -20.68 -15.07
CA GLN A 48 12.72 -20.62 -14.73
C GLN A 48 12.43 -19.60 -13.61
N ARG A 49 13.30 -19.50 -12.60
CA ARG A 49 13.15 -18.52 -11.52
C ARG A 49 13.36 -17.09 -12.02
N GLU A 50 14.37 -16.90 -12.87
CA GLU A 50 14.64 -15.63 -13.52
C GLU A 50 13.49 -15.21 -14.43
N ALA A 51 12.99 -16.13 -15.27
CA ALA A 51 11.84 -15.90 -16.13
C ALA A 51 10.55 -15.58 -15.35
N ALA A 52 10.29 -16.29 -14.24
CA ALA A 52 9.15 -16.00 -13.37
C ALA A 52 9.26 -14.62 -12.72
N THR A 53 10.47 -14.23 -12.31
CA THR A 53 10.76 -12.91 -11.74
C THR A 53 10.57 -11.81 -12.78
N ALA A 54 11.14 -11.98 -13.98
CA ALA A 54 10.97 -11.06 -15.10
C ALA A 54 9.49 -10.88 -15.47
N LYS A 55 8.72 -11.97 -15.53
CA LYS A 55 7.27 -11.93 -15.79
C LYS A 55 6.50 -11.17 -14.70
N ARG A 56 6.89 -11.34 -13.43
CA ARG A 56 6.28 -10.59 -12.31
C ARG A 56 6.62 -9.11 -12.39
N LEU A 57 7.85 -8.75 -12.74
CA LEU A 57 8.26 -7.37 -12.96
C LEU A 57 7.52 -6.73 -14.13
N ASP A 58 7.41 -7.41 -15.27
CA ASP A 58 6.62 -6.93 -16.42
C ASP A 58 5.15 -6.66 -16.03
N ARG A 59 4.54 -7.58 -15.27
CA ARG A 59 3.19 -7.39 -14.76
C ARG A 59 3.08 -6.16 -13.85
N LEU A 60 4.05 -5.95 -12.95
CA LEU A 60 4.08 -4.77 -12.08
C LEU A 60 4.22 -3.48 -12.90
N SER A 61 5.10 -3.45 -13.89
CA SER A 61 5.28 -2.31 -14.78
C SER A 61 3.97 -1.94 -15.48
N ARG A 62 3.25 -2.92 -16.06
CA ARG A 62 1.93 -2.67 -16.68
C ARG A 62 0.88 -2.17 -15.68
N GLN A 63 0.93 -2.66 -14.45
CA GLN A 63 0.05 -2.17 -13.38
C GLN A 63 0.37 -0.72 -13.02
N PHE A 64 1.66 -0.34 -12.96
CA PHE A 64 2.08 1.04 -12.75
C PHE A 64 1.67 1.96 -13.89
N GLU A 65 1.89 1.57 -15.15
CA GLU A 65 1.44 2.36 -16.31
C GLU A 65 -0.09 2.60 -16.29
N ARG A 66 -0.87 1.60 -15.87
CA ARG A 66 -2.31 1.76 -15.70
C ARG A 66 -2.64 2.70 -14.55
N LEU A 67 -1.96 2.56 -13.41
CA LEU A 67 -2.17 3.43 -12.25
C LEU A 67 -1.80 4.88 -12.58
N GLU A 68 -0.72 5.13 -13.31
CA GLU A 68 -0.32 6.46 -13.78
C GLU A 68 -1.41 7.09 -14.66
N ARG A 69 -1.95 6.31 -15.61
CA ARG A 69 -3.07 6.75 -16.45
C ARG A 69 -4.30 7.09 -15.61
N ASP A 70 -4.70 6.20 -14.72
CA ASP A 70 -5.89 6.38 -13.88
C ASP A 70 -5.70 7.59 -12.94
N GLN A 71 -4.49 7.81 -12.44
CA GLN A 71 -4.12 8.97 -11.61
C GLN A 71 -4.17 10.27 -12.39
N ALA A 72 -3.69 10.29 -13.64
CA ALA A 72 -3.79 11.45 -14.53
C ALA A 72 -5.26 11.81 -14.81
N ILE A 73 -6.09 10.81 -15.13
CA ILE A 73 -7.54 11.00 -15.33
C ILE A 73 -8.19 11.59 -14.07
N LEU A 74 -7.83 11.10 -12.88
CA LEU A 74 -8.37 11.61 -11.62
C LEU A 74 -7.95 13.06 -11.38
N ILE A 75 -6.70 13.42 -11.65
CA ILE A 75 -6.21 14.80 -11.55
C ILE A 75 -7.00 15.72 -12.49
N GLU A 76 -7.17 15.33 -13.75
CA GLU A 76 -7.93 16.10 -14.73
C GLU A 76 -9.40 16.26 -14.31
N THR A 77 -10.02 15.17 -13.83
CA THR A 77 -11.41 15.16 -13.38
C THR A 77 -11.60 16.11 -12.19
N VAL A 78 -10.72 16.06 -11.19
CA VAL A 78 -10.79 16.96 -10.02
C VAL A 78 -10.57 18.41 -10.44
N ALA A 79 -9.62 18.69 -11.34
CA ALA A 79 -9.39 20.03 -11.85
C ALA A 79 -10.63 20.59 -12.58
N LEU A 80 -11.27 19.78 -13.44
CA LEU A 80 -12.51 20.14 -14.12
C LEU A 80 -13.66 20.35 -13.15
N TYR A 81 -13.82 19.46 -12.16
CA TYR A 81 -14.84 19.57 -11.12
C TYR A 81 -14.68 20.86 -10.32
N LEU A 82 -13.48 21.15 -9.82
CA LEU A 82 -13.19 22.36 -9.05
C LEU A 82 -13.42 23.62 -9.88
N ARG A 83 -13.00 23.62 -11.14
CA ARG A 83 -13.28 24.74 -12.05
C ARG A 83 -14.78 24.92 -12.23
N HIS A 84 -15.53 23.85 -12.50
CA HIS A 84 -16.97 23.92 -12.66
C HIS A 84 -17.65 24.42 -11.38
N TYR A 85 -17.34 23.82 -10.23
CA TYR A 85 -17.91 24.17 -8.93
C TYR A 85 -17.65 25.63 -8.55
N LEU A 86 -16.45 26.14 -8.82
CA LEU A 86 -16.11 27.52 -8.49
C LEU A 86 -16.61 28.55 -9.52
N THR A 87 -16.96 28.13 -10.75
CA THR A 87 -17.33 29.08 -11.84
C THR A 87 -18.80 29.03 -12.26
N VAL A 88 -19.52 27.96 -11.96
CA VAL A 88 -20.97 27.91 -12.20
C VAL A 88 -21.68 28.71 -11.13
N ALA A 89 -22.21 29.86 -11.53
CA ALA A 89 -23.12 30.64 -10.72
C ALA A 89 -24.47 29.90 -10.62
N LEU A 90 -25.05 29.85 -9.42
CA LEU A 90 -26.49 29.61 -9.25
C LEU A 90 -27.26 30.55 -10.19
N PRO A 91 -28.44 30.18 -10.73
CA PRO A 91 -29.19 31.06 -11.61
C PRO A 91 -29.45 32.40 -10.92
N VAL A 92 -28.83 33.44 -11.45
CA VAL A 92 -28.87 34.82 -10.98
C VAL A 92 -29.28 35.72 -12.15
N PRO A 93 -29.87 36.91 -11.85
CA PRO A 93 -30.23 37.88 -12.88
C PRO A 93 -29.06 38.12 -13.85
N GLU A 94 -29.35 38.23 -15.15
CA GLU A 94 -28.33 38.33 -16.21
C GLU A 94 -27.28 39.40 -15.94
N GLN A 95 -27.70 40.52 -15.35
CA GLN A 95 -26.84 41.66 -14.97
C GLN A 95 -25.71 41.29 -13.99
N GLN A 96 -25.86 40.22 -13.22
CA GLN A 96 -24.89 39.78 -12.21
C GLN A 96 -24.07 38.55 -12.65
N GLN A 97 -24.42 37.91 -13.77
CA GLN A 97 -23.77 36.67 -14.22
C GLN A 97 -22.31 36.88 -14.57
N GLU A 98 -21.96 37.99 -15.22
CA GLU A 98 -20.57 38.26 -15.62
C GLU A 98 -19.67 38.50 -14.41
N ALA A 99 -20.14 39.28 -13.43
CA ALA A 99 -19.43 39.53 -12.18
C ALA A 99 -19.21 38.24 -11.38
N LEU A 100 -20.23 37.37 -11.29
CA LEU A 100 -20.12 36.08 -10.60
C LEU A 100 -19.18 35.10 -11.31
N ARG A 101 -19.22 35.02 -12.64
CA ARG A 101 -18.25 34.23 -13.42
C ARG A 101 -16.82 34.75 -13.21
N ALA A 102 -16.62 36.07 -13.18
CA ALA A 102 -15.32 36.68 -12.91
C ALA A 102 -14.81 36.35 -11.50
N GLN A 103 -15.69 36.45 -10.49
CA GLN A 103 -15.37 36.07 -9.12
C GLN A 103 -15.00 34.58 -9.01
N GLY A 104 -15.73 33.72 -9.70
CA GLY A 104 -15.45 32.28 -9.74
C GLY A 104 -14.07 31.96 -10.34
N ARG A 105 -13.70 32.62 -11.44
CA ARG A 105 -12.37 32.51 -12.03
C ARG A 105 -11.27 32.97 -11.06
N ALA A 106 -11.50 34.06 -10.33
CA ALA A 106 -10.56 34.57 -9.34
C ALA A 106 -10.37 33.58 -8.17
N ARG A 107 -11.45 32.99 -7.64
CA ARG A 107 -11.39 31.96 -6.59
C ARG A 107 -10.63 30.73 -7.05
N TYR A 108 -10.86 30.28 -8.29
CA TYR A 108 -10.12 29.14 -8.86
C TYR A 108 -8.61 29.43 -8.92
N ALA A 109 -8.21 30.60 -9.43
CA ALA A 109 -6.80 30.97 -9.50
C ALA A 109 -6.13 31.01 -8.10
N GLN A 110 -6.83 31.60 -7.11
CA GLN A 110 -6.34 31.64 -5.73
C GLN A 110 -6.20 30.23 -5.13
N PHE A 111 -7.15 29.33 -5.38
CA PHE A 111 -7.07 27.94 -4.93
C PHE A 111 -5.85 27.22 -5.51
N ILE A 112 -5.61 27.32 -6.83
CA ILE A 112 -4.46 26.70 -7.48
C ILE A 112 -3.14 27.19 -6.87
N GLU A 113 -3.04 28.49 -6.58
CA GLU A 113 -1.86 29.08 -5.97
C GLU A 113 -1.65 28.61 -4.52
N GLN A 114 -2.72 28.48 -3.73
CA GLN A 114 -2.66 27.90 -2.39
C GLN A 114 -2.24 26.43 -2.43
N LEU A 115 -2.80 25.64 -3.34
CA LEU A 115 -2.47 24.23 -3.52
C LEU A 115 -0.99 24.05 -3.91
N ALA A 116 -0.49 24.83 -4.87
CA ALA A 116 0.91 24.81 -5.28
C ALA A 116 1.85 25.09 -4.09
N ARG A 117 1.53 26.12 -3.30
CA ARG A 117 2.29 26.45 -2.07
C ARG A 117 2.16 25.38 -0.99
N HIS A 118 1.05 24.67 -0.90
CA HIS A 118 0.87 23.57 0.06
C HIS A 118 1.75 22.37 -0.33
N ILE A 119 1.72 21.97 -1.60
CA ILE A 119 2.54 20.88 -2.15
C ILE A 119 4.03 21.16 -1.98
N GLN A 120 4.50 22.37 -2.33
CA GLN A 120 5.91 22.76 -2.19
C GLN A 120 6.43 22.67 -0.75
N ARG A 121 5.56 22.84 0.25
CA ARG A 121 5.94 22.70 1.66
C ARG A 121 6.02 21.25 2.14
N GLY A 122 5.72 20.28 1.26
CA GLY A 122 5.78 18.85 1.58
C GLY A 122 4.72 18.40 2.59
N ARG A 123 3.72 19.25 2.88
CA ARG A 123 2.61 18.87 3.75
C ARG A 123 1.66 18.01 2.93
N SER A 124 1.44 16.80 3.42
CA SER A 124 0.49 15.87 2.83
C SER A 124 -0.84 16.06 3.54
N LEU A 125 -1.86 16.49 2.81
CA LEU A 125 -3.23 16.55 3.32
C LEU A 125 -3.66 15.20 3.93
N VAL A 126 -3.24 14.08 3.33
CA VAL A 126 -3.50 12.73 3.85
C VAL A 126 -2.88 12.55 5.23
N ARG A 127 -1.66 13.07 5.43
CA ARG A 127 -0.97 13.02 6.72
C ARG A 127 -1.62 13.94 7.75
N GLU A 128 -1.99 15.16 7.35
CA GLU A 128 -2.71 16.11 8.23
C GLU A 128 -4.03 15.49 8.72
N ILE A 129 -4.82 14.87 7.83
CA ILE A 129 -6.05 14.16 8.18
C ILE A 129 -5.76 12.97 9.12
N HIS A 130 -4.68 12.22 8.88
CA HIS A 130 -4.33 11.06 9.71
C HIS A 130 -3.86 11.46 11.12
N GLU A 131 -3.20 12.62 11.25
CA GLU A 131 -2.78 13.20 12.52
C GLU A 131 -3.99 13.82 13.27
N GLU A 132 -4.95 14.41 12.55
CA GLU A 132 -6.16 15.01 13.13
C GLU A 132 -7.18 13.98 13.65
N ASN A 133 -7.33 12.84 12.97
CA ASN A 133 -8.33 11.82 13.35
C ASN A 133 -7.86 10.83 14.42
N GLY A 134 -6.59 10.91 14.87
CA GLY A 134 -5.98 9.93 15.78
C GLY A 134 -5.93 8.51 15.20
N PRO A 135 -5.24 7.55 15.84
CA PRO A 135 -5.43 6.14 15.52
C PRO A 135 -6.91 5.80 15.76
N LEU A 136 -7.56 5.13 14.80
CA LEU A 136 -8.86 4.50 15.02
C LEU A 136 -8.71 3.29 15.96
N ASP A 137 -8.13 3.50 17.14
CA ASP A 137 -8.08 2.51 18.21
C ASP A 137 -9.37 2.65 18.99
N GLY A 138 -10.35 1.86 18.57
CA GLY A 138 -11.63 1.66 19.25
C GLY A 138 -11.47 0.93 20.57
N ASP A 139 -10.81 1.57 21.54
CA ASP A 139 -10.87 1.17 22.94
C ASP A 139 -10.92 2.41 23.83
N ALA A 140 -11.99 3.20 23.68
CA ALA A 140 -12.39 4.10 24.75
C ALA A 140 -12.85 3.23 25.92
N PRO A 141 -12.30 3.40 27.14
CA PRO A 141 -12.67 2.57 28.26
C PRO A 141 -14.16 2.80 28.54
N VAL A 142 -14.95 1.73 28.45
CA VAL A 142 -16.35 1.74 28.86
C VAL A 142 -16.37 2.20 30.32
N ALA A 143 -16.84 3.42 30.56
CA ALA A 143 -17.04 3.92 31.91
C ALA A 143 -17.96 2.95 32.63
N SER A 144 -17.38 2.22 33.59
CA SER A 144 -18.09 1.38 34.54
C SER A 144 -19.08 2.26 35.29
N VAL A 145 -20.35 2.21 34.88
CA VAL A 145 -21.45 2.76 35.67
C VAL A 145 -21.63 1.82 36.86
N ALA A 146 -21.09 2.22 38.01
CA ALA A 146 -21.38 1.59 39.28
C ALA A 146 -22.86 1.83 39.64
N PRO A 147 -23.59 0.83 40.17
CA PRO A 147 -24.94 1.05 40.66
C PRO A 147 -24.86 1.74 42.02
N GLY A 148 -25.15 3.05 42.05
CA GLY A 148 -25.37 3.78 43.28
C GLY A 148 -26.70 3.34 43.90
N GLY A 149 -26.64 2.60 44.99
CA GLY A 149 -27.76 2.39 45.90
C GLY A 149 -27.97 3.60 46.81
N GLY A 150 -29.20 3.73 47.34
CA GLY A 150 -29.46 4.49 48.57
C GLY A 150 -30.53 5.58 48.48
N GLU A 151 -31.78 5.16 48.75
CA GLU A 151 -32.73 5.74 49.72
C GLU A 151 -33.08 7.25 49.76
N GLY A 152 -34.39 7.53 49.81
CA GLY A 152 -34.96 8.24 50.97
C GLY A 152 -35.85 9.48 50.75
N GLY A 153 -37.14 9.37 51.11
CA GLY A 153 -38.01 10.44 51.64
C GLY A 153 -38.63 11.38 50.60
N THR A 154 -39.94 11.66 50.58
CA THR A 154 -41.02 11.58 51.57
C THR A 154 -42.35 11.30 50.89
#